data_AF-K4HWE2-F1
#
_entry.id   AF-K4HWE2-F1
#
_cell.length_a   1.000
_cell.length_b   1.000
_cell.length_c   1.000
_cell.angle_alpha   90.00
_cell.angle_beta   90.00
_cell.angle_gamma   90.00
#
_symmetry.space_group_name_H-M   'P 1'
#
loop_
_entity.id
_entity.type
_entity.pdbx_description
1 polymer ?
#
loop_
_entity_poly.entity_id
_entity_poly.type
_entity_poly.pdbx_seq_one_letter_code
_entity_poly.pdbx_strand_id
1 'polypeptide(L)'
;YKIPASITLAQGILETGGGQSRLAQEGNNHFGIKCKEDWTGKTMRHTDDAPNECFRVYNDPKESYEDHSKFLAYRKYYTNLFKLDPKDYKAWAHGLKKAGYATNPRYAYILISKIEKYKLYEFDNISSKEVPFTLLKLYPELNDDKEFMAKINPQKEVKKKE
;
A
#
# COMPACT_ATOMS: atom_id res chain seq x y z
N TYR A 1 8.37 -6.29 -5.75
CA TYR A 1 9.39 -5.21 -5.77
C TYR A 1 10.41 -5.23 -4.62
N LYS A 2 10.41 -6.22 -3.71
CA LYS A 2 11.33 -6.25 -2.55
C LYS A 2 11.23 -5.01 -1.63
N ILE A 3 10.05 -4.39 -1.59
CA ILE A 3 9.67 -3.39 -0.60
C ILE A 3 9.01 -4.17 0.55
N PRO A 4 9.30 -3.86 1.83
CA PRO A 4 8.62 -4.51 2.96
C PRO A 4 7.10 -4.33 2.83
N ALA A 5 6.34 -5.41 3.02
CA ALA A 5 4.88 -5.36 2.94
C ALA A 5 4.32 -4.39 3.98
N SER A 6 4.90 -4.38 5.17
CA SER A 6 4.55 -3.49 6.28
C SER A 6 4.66 -2.00 5.89
N ILE A 7 5.69 -1.62 5.15
CA ILE A 7 5.88 -0.25 4.64
C ILE A 7 4.76 0.10 3.66
N THR A 8 4.53 -0.73 2.65
CA THR A 8 3.49 -0.47 1.64
C THR A 8 2.11 -0.41 2.27
N LEU A 9 1.79 -1.30 3.20
CA LEU A 9 0.50 -1.32 3.91
C LEU A 9 0.35 -0.07 4.80
N ALA A 10 1.38 0.32 5.55
CA ALA A 10 1.33 1.49 6.42
C ALA A 10 1.18 2.80 5.63
N GLN A 11 1.87 2.91 4.49
CA GLN A 11 1.69 4.02 3.56
C GLN A 11 0.25 4.01 3.02
N GLY A 12 -0.23 2.88 2.50
CA GLY A 12 -1.61 2.77 2.02
C GLY A 12 -2.65 3.20 3.07
N ILE A 13 -2.52 2.75 4.32
CA ILE A 13 -3.41 3.17 5.42
C ILE A 13 -3.31 4.68 5.68
N LEU A 14 -2.10 5.25 5.64
CA LEU A 14 -1.88 6.68 5.85
C LEU A 14 -2.48 7.53 4.73
N GLU A 15 -2.09 7.25 3.48
CA GLU A 15 -2.44 8.07 2.31
C GLU A 15 -3.94 8.01 1.99
N THR A 16 -4.62 6.92 2.36
CA THR A 16 -6.07 6.77 2.12
C THR A 16 -6.95 7.14 3.31
N GLY A 17 -6.36 7.50 4.46
CA GLY A 17 -7.13 7.65 5.70
C GLY A 17 -7.85 6.35 6.11
N GLY A 18 -7.21 5.19 5.92
CA GLY A 18 -7.81 3.87 6.18
C GLY A 18 -8.84 3.45 5.12
N GLY A 19 -8.59 3.78 3.85
CA GLY A 19 -9.46 3.42 2.71
C GLY A 19 -10.66 4.36 2.52
N GLN A 20 -10.75 5.44 3.28
CA GLN A 20 -11.91 6.35 3.28
C GLN A 20 -11.76 7.52 2.30
N SER A 21 -10.57 7.72 1.73
CA SER A 21 -10.37 8.81 0.77
C SER A 21 -11.15 8.57 -0.52
N ARG A 22 -11.66 9.67 -1.10
CA ARG A 22 -12.36 9.64 -2.38
C ARG A 22 -11.51 9.02 -3.49
N LEU A 23 -10.22 9.32 -3.51
CA LEU A 23 -9.27 8.75 -4.47
C LEU A 23 -9.16 7.22 -4.35
N ALA A 24 -9.24 6.67 -3.13
CA ALA A 24 -9.24 5.23 -2.92
C ALA A 24 -10.58 4.60 -3.35
N GLN A 25 -11.71 5.16 -2.89
CA GLN A 25 -13.04 4.57 -3.11
C GLN A 25 -13.52 4.65 -4.56
N GLU A 26 -13.33 5.79 -5.22
CA GLU A 26 -13.81 6.01 -6.59
C GLU A 26 -12.72 5.79 -7.63
N GLY A 27 -11.46 6.07 -7.27
CA GLY A 27 -10.33 6.08 -8.20
C GLY A 27 -9.44 4.84 -8.15
N ASN A 28 -9.64 3.95 -7.16
CA ASN A 28 -8.70 2.86 -6.85
C ASN A 28 -7.25 3.35 -6.68
N ASN A 29 -7.06 4.63 -6.31
CA ASN A 29 -5.76 5.28 -6.22
C ASN A 29 -5.39 5.48 -4.74
N HIS A 30 -4.69 4.48 -4.19
CA HIS A 30 -4.41 4.43 -2.76
C HIS A 30 -3.22 5.31 -2.33
N PHE A 31 -2.50 5.91 -3.28
CA PHE A 31 -1.26 6.66 -3.03
C PHE A 31 -1.30 8.08 -3.58
N GLY A 32 -2.49 8.59 -3.93
CA GLY A 32 -2.65 9.95 -4.44
C GLY A 32 -1.83 10.23 -5.70
N ILE A 33 -1.65 9.23 -6.58
CA ILE A 33 -0.75 9.39 -7.73
C ILE A 33 -1.37 10.35 -8.74
N LYS A 34 -0.75 11.53 -8.86
CA LYS A 34 -1.15 12.57 -9.82
C LYS A 34 -0.89 12.13 -11.26
N CYS A 35 -1.67 12.68 -12.18
CA CYS A 35 -1.41 12.53 -13.61
C CYS A 35 -0.05 13.14 -13.96
N LYS A 36 0.65 12.48 -14.88
CA LYS A 36 1.89 12.97 -15.49
C LYS A 36 1.71 12.97 -17.00
N GLU A 37 2.63 13.61 -17.72
CA GLU A 37 2.58 13.72 -19.19
C GLU A 37 2.47 12.35 -19.89
N ASP A 38 3.01 11.29 -19.29
CA ASP A 38 3.00 9.92 -19.80
C ASP A 38 1.73 9.12 -19.44
N TRP A 39 0.82 9.68 -18.63
CA TRP A 39 -0.38 8.98 -18.23
C TRP A 39 -1.49 9.09 -19.26
N THR A 40 -1.83 7.96 -19.88
CA THR A 40 -2.90 7.85 -20.89
C THR A 40 -4.14 7.10 -20.39
N GLY A 41 -4.16 6.71 -19.11
CA GLY A 41 -5.27 5.97 -18.50
C GLY A 41 -6.42 6.87 -18.04
N LYS A 42 -7.39 6.27 -17.32
CA LYS A 42 -8.51 7.00 -16.72
C LYS A 42 -8.01 8.04 -15.71
N THR A 43 -8.76 9.11 -15.53
CA THR A 43 -8.40 10.20 -14.61
C THR A 43 -9.61 10.70 -13.85
N MET A 44 -9.39 11.27 -12.66
CA MET A 44 -10.39 12.04 -11.93
C MET A 44 -9.81 13.35 -11.41
N ARG A 45 -10.69 14.31 -11.12
CA ARG A 45 -10.34 15.58 -10.51
C ARG A 45 -10.55 15.55 -9.00
N HIS A 46 -9.59 16.08 -8.27
CA HIS A 46 -9.63 16.21 -6.81
C HIS A 46 -8.77 17.40 -6.37
N THR A 47 -9.16 18.07 -5.29
CA THR A 47 -8.37 19.16 -4.70
C THR A 47 -7.58 18.57 -3.55
N ASP A 48 -6.26 18.67 -3.61
CA ASP A 48 -5.33 18.16 -2.59
C ASP A 48 -4.37 19.28 -2.15
N ASP A 49 -3.32 19.56 -2.94
CA ASP A 49 -2.42 20.69 -2.71
C ASP A 49 -2.90 21.96 -3.42
N ALA A 50 -3.49 21.77 -4.61
CA ALA A 50 -4.03 22.83 -5.44
C ALA A 50 -5.46 22.49 -5.92
N PRO A 51 -6.26 23.49 -6.32
CA PRO A 51 -7.60 23.24 -6.83
C PRO A 51 -7.59 22.36 -8.09
N ASN A 52 -8.50 21.38 -8.14
CA ASN A 52 -8.84 20.63 -9.35
C ASN A 52 -7.64 19.91 -10.02
N GLU A 53 -6.75 19.34 -9.20
CA GLU A 53 -5.62 18.55 -9.67
C GLU A 53 -6.07 17.24 -10.34
N CYS A 54 -5.25 16.75 -11.27
CA CYS A 54 -5.51 15.51 -12.00
C CYS A 54 -4.88 14.33 -11.27
N PHE A 55 -5.68 13.30 -10.99
CA PHE A 55 -5.23 12.04 -10.40
C PHE A 55 -5.52 10.86 -11.33
N ARG A 56 -4.60 9.89 -11.31
CA ARG A 56 -4.77 8.61 -12.03
C ARG A 56 -5.96 7.85 -11.44
N VAL A 57 -6.72 7.19 -12.29
CA VAL A 57 -7.79 6.25 -11.91
C VAL A 57 -7.44 4.88 -12.44
N TYR A 58 -7.61 3.89 -11.58
CA TYR A 58 -7.28 2.49 -11.86
C TYR A 58 -8.55 1.63 -11.89
N ASN A 59 -8.49 0.49 -12.56
CA ASN A 59 -9.57 -0.48 -12.56
C ASN A 59 -9.56 -1.34 -11.30
N ASP A 60 -8.38 -1.57 -10.73
CA ASP A 60 -8.18 -2.36 -9.51
C ASP A 60 -7.18 -1.65 -8.59
N PRO A 61 -7.40 -1.62 -7.26
CA PRO A 61 -6.46 -1.03 -6.31
C PRO A 61 -5.02 -1.51 -6.52
N LYS A 62 -4.82 -2.80 -6.83
CA LYS A 62 -3.51 -3.42 -7.09
C LYS A 62 -2.68 -2.65 -8.11
N GLU A 63 -3.32 -2.04 -9.13
CA GLU A 63 -2.61 -1.26 -10.13
C GLU A 63 -1.95 0.00 -9.52
N SER A 64 -2.61 0.65 -8.55
CA SER A 64 -2.01 1.78 -7.83
C SER A 64 -0.87 1.34 -6.90
N TYR A 65 -0.96 0.15 -6.29
CA TYR A 65 0.13 -0.44 -5.50
C TYR A 65 1.34 -0.79 -6.37
N GLU A 66 1.08 -1.30 -7.57
CA GLU A 66 2.12 -1.58 -8.57
C GLU A 66 2.83 -0.31 -9.02
N ASP A 67 2.06 0.75 -9.34
CA ASP A 67 2.62 2.03 -9.79
C ASP A 67 3.42 2.72 -8.67
N HIS A 68 2.92 2.68 -7.44
CA HIS A 68 3.66 3.12 -6.25
C HIS A 68 4.95 2.31 -6.04
N SER A 69 4.89 1.00 -6.22
CA SER A 69 6.06 0.14 -6.09
C SER A 69 7.13 0.46 -7.14
N LYS A 70 6.72 0.72 -8.39
CA LYS A 70 7.62 1.18 -9.46
C LYS A 70 8.21 2.56 -9.15
N PHE A 71 7.42 3.47 -8.60
CA PHE A 71 7.88 4.79 -8.15
C PHE A 71 9.04 4.67 -7.15
N LEU A 72 8.90 3.81 -6.14
CA LEU A 72 9.96 3.56 -5.16
C LEU A 72 11.14 2.82 -5.78
N ALA A 73 10.90 1.77 -6.58
CA ALA A 73 11.96 0.93 -7.12
C ALA A 73 12.85 1.64 -8.16
N TYR A 74 12.28 2.52 -8.98
CA TYR A 74 12.98 3.05 -10.16
C TYR A 74 13.49 4.48 -10.02
N ARG A 75 12.99 5.26 -9.05
CA ARG A 75 13.51 6.62 -8.86
C ARG A 75 14.80 6.61 -8.07
N LYS A 76 15.84 7.24 -8.64
CA LYS A 76 17.20 7.37 -8.07
C LYS A 76 17.21 7.70 -6.58
N TYR A 77 16.34 8.62 -6.14
CA TYR A 77 16.27 9.09 -4.75
C TYR A 77 15.98 7.96 -3.74
N TYR A 78 15.29 6.90 -4.14
CA TYR A 78 14.88 5.80 -3.27
C TYR A 78 15.76 4.55 -3.39
N THR A 79 16.68 4.51 -4.36
CA THR A 79 17.53 3.32 -4.63
C THR A 79 18.31 2.84 -3.40
N ASN A 80 18.72 3.75 -2.51
CA ASN A 80 19.43 3.39 -1.29
C ASN A 80 18.57 2.64 -0.27
N LEU A 81 17.24 2.74 -0.33
CA LEU A 81 16.33 1.94 0.52
C LEU A 81 16.51 0.45 0.28
N PHE A 82 16.75 0.06 -0.97
CA PHE A 82 16.88 -1.34 -1.38
C PHE A 82 18.24 -1.95 -0.97
N LYS A 83 19.11 -1.19 -0.31
CA LYS A 83 20.32 -1.69 0.36
C LYS A 83 20.07 -2.05 1.83
N LEU A 84 18.94 -1.61 2.39
CA LEU A 84 18.54 -1.93 3.75
C LEU A 84 18.00 -3.35 3.82
N ASP A 85 18.01 -3.93 5.03
CA ASP A 85 17.32 -5.19 5.27
C ASP A 85 15.81 -5.00 4.98
N PRO A 86 15.19 -5.79 4.09
CA PRO A 86 13.75 -5.74 3.83
C PRO A 86 12.89 -6.11 5.05
N LYS A 87 13.48 -6.59 6.16
CA LYS A 87 12.79 -6.86 7.43
C LYS A 87 12.91 -5.71 8.43
N ASP A 88 13.77 -4.73 8.17
CA ASP A 88 13.93 -3.57 9.05
C ASP A 88 13.04 -2.41 8.60
N TYR A 89 11.74 -2.54 8.88
CA TYR A 89 10.78 -1.50 8.54
C TYR A 89 11.08 -0.15 9.22
N LYS A 90 11.82 -0.13 10.35
CA LYS A 90 12.21 1.11 11.02
C LYS A 90 13.26 1.84 10.20
N ALA A 91 14.30 1.15 9.74
CA ALA A 91 15.29 1.70 8.83
C ALA A 91 14.65 2.17 7.52
N TRP A 92 13.69 1.40 6.97
CA TRP A 92 12.94 1.81 5.77
C TRP A 92 12.13 3.08 5.99
N ALA A 93 11.38 3.19 7.10
CA ALA A 93 10.59 4.39 7.40
C ALA A 93 11.45 5.65 7.55
N HIS A 94 12.58 5.55 8.26
CA HIS A 94 13.54 6.64 8.37
C HIS A 94 14.22 6.95 7.03
N GLY A 95 14.54 5.92 6.25
CA GLY A 95 15.11 6.05 4.92
C GLY A 95 14.17 6.78 3.97
N LEU A 96 12.87 6.46 3.97
CA LEU A 96 11.85 7.11 3.15
C LEU A 96 11.77 8.61 3.46
N LYS A 97 11.76 8.95 4.76
CA LYS A 97 11.79 10.35 5.20
C LYS A 97 13.08 11.04 4.73
N LYS A 98 14.24 10.42 4.94
CA LYS A 98 15.54 10.95 4.51
C LYS A 98 15.63 11.14 2.99
N ALA A 99 15.01 10.25 2.22
CA ALA A 99 14.93 10.33 0.76
C ALA A 99 13.93 11.38 0.24
N GLY A 100 13.20 12.06 1.13
CA GLY A 100 12.28 13.13 0.77
C GLY A 100 10.89 12.68 0.36
N TYR A 101 10.46 11.48 0.76
CA TYR A 101 9.10 10.99 0.42
C TYR A 101 7.99 11.91 0.93
N ALA A 102 8.16 12.47 2.13
CA ALA A 102 7.20 13.40 2.73
C ALA A 102 7.90 14.57 3.43
N THR A 103 7.26 15.74 3.42
CA THR A 103 7.75 16.96 4.08
C THR A 103 7.60 16.88 5.59
N ASN A 104 6.53 16.23 6.10
CA ASN A 104 6.24 16.10 7.53
C ASN A 104 7.45 15.51 8.30
N PRO A 105 7.99 16.22 9.32
CA PRO A 105 9.15 15.75 10.09
C PRO A 105 8.88 14.46 10.86
N ARG A 106 7.61 14.17 11.19
CA ARG A 106 7.19 12.97 11.93
C ARG A 106 6.84 11.79 11.04
N TYR A 107 7.01 11.89 9.72
CA TYR A 107 6.56 10.85 8.77
C TYR A 107 7.05 9.44 9.12
N ALA A 108 8.34 9.28 9.41
CA ALA A 108 8.90 7.98 9.78
C ALA A 108 8.23 7.38 11.02
N TYR A 109 8.02 8.20 12.07
CA TYR A 109 7.37 7.78 13.30
C TYR A 109 5.89 7.44 13.09
N ILE A 110 5.19 8.18 12.22
CA ILE A 110 3.80 7.89 11.86
C ILE A 110 3.70 6.52 11.18
N LEU A 111 4.60 6.21 10.23
CA LEU A 111 4.64 4.90 9.59
C LEU A 111 4.94 3.79 10.61
N ILE A 112 6.00 3.95 11.42
CA ILE A 112 6.36 2.98 12.47
C ILE A 112 5.18 2.74 13.41
N SER A 113 4.50 3.80 13.86
CA SER A 113 3.33 3.70 14.74
C SER A 113 2.20 2.89 14.10
N LYS A 114 1.92 3.08 12.80
CA LYS A 114 0.91 2.28 12.09
C LYS A 114 1.34 0.82 11.95
N ILE A 115 2.61 0.58 11.60
CA ILE A 115 3.16 -0.77 11.47
C ILE A 115 3.05 -1.52 12.80
N GLU A 116 3.43 -0.90 13.90
CA GLU A 116 3.36 -1.51 15.23
C GLU A 116 1.91 -1.68 15.72
N LYS A 117 1.07 -0.65 15.55
CA LYS A 117 -0.36 -0.69 15.96
C LYS A 117 -1.13 -1.81 15.28
N TYR A 118 -0.94 -1.99 13.98
CA TYR A 118 -1.65 -2.99 13.17
C TYR A 118 -0.83 -4.27 12.94
N LYS A 119 0.30 -4.41 13.63
CA LYS A 119 1.22 -5.56 13.51
C LYS A 119 1.57 -5.91 12.06
N LEU A 120 1.75 -4.89 11.22
CA LEU A 120 1.92 -5.08 9.77
C LEU A 120 3.25 -5.78 9.42
N TYR A 121 4.21 -5.78 10.36
CA TYR A 121 5.49 -6.48 10.21
C TYR A 121 5.34 -8.01 10.13
N GLU A 122 4.20 -8.57 10.57
CA GLU A 122 3.89 -9.99 10.40
C GLU A 122 3.78 -10.38 8.92
N PHE A 123 3.45 -9.43 8.04
CA PHE A 123 3.35 -9.65 6.60
C PHE A 123 4.69 -9.61 5.85
N ASP A 124 5.78 -9.17 6.50
CA ASP A 124 7.10 -9.05 5.85
C ASP A 124 7.78 -10.40 5.60
N ASN A 125 7.33 -11.45 6.28
CA ASN A 125 7.99 -12.77 6.30
C ASN A 125 7.14 -13.90 5.72
N ILE A 126 5.99 -13.59 5.13
CA ILE A 126 5.04 -14.60 4.68
C ILE A 126 4.85 -14.55 3.16
N SER A 127 4.47 -15.68 2.59
CA SER A 127 4.03 -15.75 1.20
C SER A 127 2.59 -15.27 1.04
N SER A 128 2.18 -14.97 -0.19
CA SER A 128 0.79 -14.59 -0.49
C SER A 128 -0.23 -15.65 -0.08
N LYS A 129 0.18 -16.93 -0.01
CA LYS A 129 -0.67 -18.06 0.41
C LYS A 129 -0.97 -18.05 1.91
N GLU A 130 -0.08 -17.47 2.70
CA GLU A 130 -0.19 -17.40 4.17
C GLU A 130 -0.94 -16.14 4.64
N VAL A 131 -1.17 -15.18 3.74
CA VAL A 131 -1.88 -13.91 4.05
C VAL A 131 -3.26 -14.15 4.66
N PRO A 132 -4.15 -15.01 4.10
CA PRO A 132 -5.48 -15.22 4.68
C PRO A 132 -5.42 -15.76 6.11
N PHE A 133 -4.55 -16.75 6.36
CA PHE A 133 -4.36 -17.31 7.70
C PHE A 133 -3.80 -16.28 8.68
N THR A 134 -2.83 -15.48 8.24
CA THR A 134 -2.23 -14.42 9.07
C THR A 134 -3.27 -13.35 9.43
N LEU A 135 -4.14 -12.96 8.48
CA LEU A 135 -5.23 -12.03 8.74
C LEU A 135 -6.19 -12.57 9.81
N LEU A 136 -6.65 -13.82 9.69
CA LEU A 136 -7.55 -14.42 10.68
C LEU A 136 -6.89 -14.59 12.05
N LYS A 137 -5.59 -14.84 12.10
CA LYS A 137 -4.83 -14.92 13.35
C LYS A 137 -4.71 -13.56 14.04
N LEU A 138 -4.47 -12.49 13.27
CA LEU A 138 -4.28 -11.14 13.81
C LEU A 138 -5.60 -10.43 14.13
N TYR A 139 -6.64 -10.71 13.36
CA TYR A 139 -7.96 -10.10 13.41
C TYR A 139 -9.04 -11.19 13.46
N PRO A 140 -9.21 -11.89 14.60
CA PRO A 140 -10.16 -13.01 14.72
C PRO A 140 -11.62 -12.63 14.42
N GLU A 141 -11.99 -11.36 14.58
CA GLU A 141 -13.29 -10.80 14.24
C GLU A 141 -13.66 -10.95 12.75
N LEU A 142 -12.66 -11.10 11.87
CA LEU A 142 -12.89 -11.33 10.45
C LEU A 142 -13.54 -12.68 10.15
N ASN A 143 -13.54 -13.63 11.10
CA ASN A 143 -14.28 -14.89 10.95
C ASN A 143 -15.79 -14.67 10.82
N ASP A 144 -16.31 -13.59 11.38
CA ASP A 144 -17.74 -13.25 11.34
C ASP A 144 -18.09 -12.39 10.11
N ASP A 145 -17.09 -11.89 9.38
CA ASP A 145 -17.29 -11.12 8.15
C ASP A 145 -17.55 -12.06 6.96
N LYS A 146 -18.82 -12.19 6.60
CA LYS A 146 -19.27 -13.04 5.49
C LYS A 146 -18.64 -12.66 4.14
N GLU A 147 -18.41 -11.37 3.89
CA GLU A 147 -17.84 -10.91 2.63
C GLU A 147 -16.34 -11.26 2.56
N PHE A 148 -15.61 -11.02 3.65
CA PHE A 148 -14.22 -11.40 3.78
C PHE A 148 -14.04 -12.91 3.60
N MET A 149 -14.81 -13.72 4.33
CA MET A 149 -14.75 -15.18 4.27
C MET A 149 -15.08 -15.73 2.87
N ALA A 150 -16.01 -15.09 2.14
CA ALA A 150 -16.31 -15.46 0.76
C ALA A 150 -15.16 -15.17 -0.22
N LYS A 151 -14.31 -14.16 0.07
CA LYS A 151 -13.15 -13.78 -0.75
C LYS A 151 -11.94 -14.69 -0.51
N ILE A 152 -11.73 -15.15 0.73
CA ILE A 152 -10.55 -15.95 1.09
C ILE A 152 -10.76 -17.47 1.01
N ASN A 153 -11.96 -17.94 0.65
CA ASN A 153 -12.28 -19.37 0.58
C ASN A 153 -11.35 -20.13 -0.41
N PRO A 154 -10.53 -21.09 0.05
CA PRO A 154 -9.56 -21.82 -0.77
C PRO A 154 -10.16 -22.61 -1.95
N GLN A 155 -11.47 -22.88 -1.93
CA GLN A 155 -12.14 -23.71 -2.94
C GLN A 155 -12.23 -23.08 -4.35
N LYS A 156 -11.95 -21.77 -4.51
CA LYS A 156 -11.96 -21.12 -5.84
C LYS A 156 -10.65 -21.21 -6.63
N GLU A 157 -9.51 -21.49 -5.98
CA GLU A 157 -8.24 -21.62 -6.70
C GLU A 157 -8.02 -23.02 -7.29
N VAL A 158 -8.62 -24.06 -6.70
CA VAL A 158 -8.48 -25.45 -7.19
C VAL A 158 -9.32 -25.68 -8.47
N LYS A 159 -10.46 -25.00 -8.64
CA LYS A 159 -11.37 -25.18 -9.78
C LYS A 159 -11.06 -24.35 -11.03
N LYS A 160 -9.94 -23.63 -11.09
CA LYS A 160 -9.52 -22.84 -12.27
C LYS A 160 -8.36 -23.46 -13.06
N LYS A 161 -7.99 -24.71 -12.75
CA LYS A 161 -6.90 -25.46 -13.42
C LYS A 161 -7.34 -26.81 -13.99
N GLU A 162 -8.62 -26.99 -14.26
CA GLU A 162 -9.14 -28.11 -15.06
C GLU A 162 -9.71 -27.60 -16.38
#